data_AF-A0A7S2B4M6-F1
#
_entry.id   AF-A0A7S2B4M6-F1
#
_cell.length_a   1.000
_cell.length_b   1.000
_cell.length_c   1.000
_cell.angle_alpha   90.00
_cell.angle_beta   90.00
_cell.angle_gamma   90.00
#
_symmetry.space_group_name_H-M   'P 1'
#
loop_
_entity.id
_entity.type
_entity.pdbx_description
1 polymer ?
#
loop_
_entity_poly.entity_id
_entity_poly.type
_entity_poly.pdbx_seq_one_letter_code
_entity_poly.pdbx_strand_id
1 'polypeptide(L)'
;HRPPHRVLEDCLSGNCRTVLLVCISPAEDSLEETRGALDFASRAMHITLSARVNDVEQVCAMKREVEVSTLKSTEAKALEGDTESQFLLGKMYEEGKGGKRPN
;
A
#
# COMPACT_ATOMS: atom_id res chain seq x y z
N HIS A 1 -10.18 7.58 0.63
CA HIS A 1 -10.62 6.33 -0.01
C HIS A 1 -9.52 5.84 -0.95
N ARG A 2 -8.90 4.68 -0.70
CA ARG A 2 -7.94 4.11 -1.67
C ARG A 2 -8.73 3.43 -2.81
N PRO A 3 -8.34 3.63 -4.08
CA PRO A 3 -8.97 2.93 -5.20
C PRO A 3 -8.67 1.41 -5.13
N PRO A 4 -9.57 0.55 -5.64
CA PRO A 4 -9.53 -0.89 -5.43
C PRO A 4 -8.26 -1.55 -5.99
N HIS A 5 -7.65 -0.99 -7.04
CA HIS A 5 -6.40 -1.51 -7.61
C HIS A 5 -5.21 -1.47 -6.62
N ARG A 6 -5.23 -0.58 -5.62
CA ARG A 6 -4.17 -0.48 -4.60
C ARG A 6 -4.25 -1.54 -3.52
N VAL A 7 -5.39 -2.21 -3.36
CA VAL A 7 -5.53 -3.28 -2.36
C VAL A 7 -4.82 -4.55 -2.84
N LEU A 8 -4.80 -4.76 -4.16
CA LEU A 8 -4.16 -5.92 -4.80
C LEU A 8 -2.74 -5.66 -5.27
N GLU A 9 -2.24 -4.44 -5.11
CA GLU A 9 -0.89 -4.05 -5.53
C GLU A 9 0.16 -4.98 -4.91
N ASP A 10 0.06 -5.24 -3.61
CA ASP A 10 0.96 -6.16 -2.91
C ASP A 10 0.83 -7.61 -3.40
N CYS A 11 -0.34 -8.02 -3.89
CA CYS A 11 -0.58 -9.36 -4.43
C CYS A 11 0.01 -9.56 -5.84
N LEU A 12 0.27 -8.48 -6.58
CA LEU A 12 0.74 -8.54 -7.96
C LEU A 12 2.21 -8.15 -8.13
N SER A 13 2.75 -7.33 -7.23
CA SER A 13 4.15 -6.89 -7.31
C SER A 13 4.85 -6.75 -5.94
N GLY A 14 4.17 -7.04 -4.84
CA GLY A 14 4.68 -6.82 -3.48
C GLY A 14 4.93 -8.08 -2.67
N ASN A 15 4.87 -7.92 -1.35
CA ASN A 15 5.13 -8.98 -0.40
C ASN A 15 3.84 -9.78 -0.10
N CYS A 16 3.51 -10.71 -0.99
CA CYS A 16 2.35 -11.59 -0.83
C CYS A 16 2.60 -12.97 -1.47
N ARG A 17 1.97 -14.00 -0.92
CA ARG A 17 1.87 -15.32 -1.59
C ARG A 17 0.53 -15.39 -2.30
N THR A 18 0.55 -15.24 -3.62
CA THR A 18 -0.65 -15.16 -4.44
C THR A 18 -0.90 -16.48 -5.17
N VAL A 19 -2.15 -16.92 -5.18
CA VAL A 19 -2.62 -18.08 -5.96
C VAL A 19 -3.73 -17.58 -6.89
N LEU A 20 -3.63 -17.91 -8.17
CA LEU A 20 -4.65 -17.60 -9.16
C LEU A 20 -5.49 -18.85 -9.44
N LEU A 21 -6.81 -18.76 -9.20
CA LEU A 21 -7.78 -19.78 -9.60
C LEU A 21 -8.50 -19.31 -10.87
N VAL A 22 -8.48 -20.14 -11.91
CA VAL A 22 -9.11 -19.82 -13.20
C VAL A 22 -10.25 -20.79 -13.43
N CYS A 23 -11.47 -20.26 -13.48
CA CYS A 23 -12.68 -21.03 -13.74
C CYS A 23 -13.01 -20.92 -15.23
N ILE A 24 -13.13 -22.06 -15.91
CA ILE A 24 -13.43 -22.14 -17.35
C ILE A 24 -14.63 -23.04 -17.58
N SER A 25 -15.35 -22.78 -18.68
CA SER A 25 -16.46 -23.62 -19.13
C SER A 25 -15.99 -24.56 -20.23
N PRO A 26 -16.34 -25.86 -20.19
CA PRO A 26 -15.96 -26.80 -21.24
C PRO A 26 -16.86 -26.73 -22.49
N ALA A 27 -17.83 -25.81 -22.55
CA ALA A 27 -18.73 -25.66 -23.68
C ALA A 27 -18.01 -25.08 -24.92
N GLU A 28 -18.36 -25.56 -26.10
CA GLU A 28 -17.77 -25.12 -27.38
C GLU A 28 -18.06 -23.65 -27.67
N ASP A 29 -19.22 -23.14 -27.27
CA ASP A 29 -19.56 -21.72 -27.41
C ASP A 29 -18.67 -20.80 -26.55
N SER A 30 -17.99 -21.35 -25.54
CA SER A 30 -17.11 -20.60 -24.61
C SER A 30 -15.62 -20.79 -24.91
N LEU A 31 -15.26 -21.36 -26.07
CA LEU A 31 -13.89 -21.75 -26.39
C LEU A 31 -12.96 -20.52 -26.52
N GLU A 32 -13.44 -19.44 -27.14
CA GLU A 32 -12.66 -18.20 -27.29
C GLU A 32 -12.38 -17.53 -25.94
N GLU A 33 -13.40 -17.42 -25.08
CA GLU A 33 -13.26 -16.87 -23.72
C GLU A 33 -12.36 -17.76 -22.85
N THR A 34 -12.47 -19.08 -22.97
CA THR A 34 -11.62 -20.05 -22.27
C THR A 34 -10.16 -19.88 -22.68
N ARG A 35 -9.89 -19.69 -23.98
CA ARG A 35 -8.55 -19.41 -24.48
C ARG A 35 -8.01 -18.09 -23.91
N GLY A 36 -8.81 -17.03 -23.92
CA GLY A 36 -8.43 -15.74 -23.33
C GLY A 36 -8.10 -15.84 -21.83
N ALA A 37 -8.90 -16.60 -21.07
CA ALA A 37 -8.68 -16.86 -19.66
C ALA A 37 -7.39 -17.64 -19.38
N LEU A 38 -7.10 -18.68 -20.18
CA LEU A 38 -5.86 -19.45 -20.07
C LEU A 38 -4.62 -18.64 -20.48
N ASP A 39 -4.72 -17.81 -21.53
CA ASP A 39 -3.63 -16.93 -21.93
C ASP A 39 -3.33 -15.89 -20.84
N PHE A 40 -4.36 -15.37 -20.17
CA PHE A 40 -4.19 -14.51 -19.00
C PHE A 40 -3.51 -15.27 -17.85
N ALA A 41 -3.97 -16.49 -17.55
CA ALA A 41 -3.38 -17.33 -16.52
C ALA A 41 -1.89 -17.60 -16.75
N SER A 42 -1.53 -17.91 -18.01
CA SER A 42 -0.15 -18.14 -18.44
C SER A 42 0.74 -16.92 -18.17
N ARG A 43 0.27 -15.71 -18.54
CA ARG A 43 0.99 -14.47 -18.22
C ARG A 43 1.10 -14.24 -16.72
N ALA A 44 0.02 -14.50 -15.97
CA ALA A 44 0.00 -14.31 -14.52
C ALA A 44 0.96 -15.27 -13.78
N MET A 45 1.18 -16.49 -14.29
CA MET A 45 2.17 -17.43 -13.73
C MET A 45 3.61 -16.95 -13.85
N HIS A 46 3.92 -16.09 -14.82
CA HIS A 46 5.26 -15.50 -14.97
C HIS A 46 5.51 -14.32 -14.03
N ILE A 47 4.50 -13.87 -13.28
CA ILE A 47 4.67 -12.81 -12.28
C ILE A 47 5.53 -13.37 -11.13
N THR A 48 6.70 -12.78 -10.94
CA THR A 48 7.62 -13.16 -9.86
C THR A 48 7.32 -12.31 -8.62
N LEU A 49 6.91 -12.95 -7.53
CA LEU A 49 6.64 -12.30 -6.26
C LEU A 49 7.78 -12.56 -5.27
N SER A 50 8.13 -11.55 -4.48
CA SER A 50 9.16 -11.65 -3.44
C SER A 50 8.50 -11.69 -2.06
N ALA A 51 7.94 -12.84 -1.71
CA ALA A 51 7.29 -13.03 -0.41
C ALA A 51 8.33 -13.18 0.72
N ARG A 52 8.19 -12.40 1.78
CA ARG A 52 9.02 -12.34 2.98
C ARG A 52 8.14 -12.39 4.23
N VAL A 53 8.65 -12.96 5.31
CA VAL A 53 7.96 -12.92 6.61
C VAL A 53 7.95 -11.48 7.12
N ASN A 54 6.77 -10.98 7.45
CA ASN A 54 6.62 -9.68 8.07
C ASN A 54 7.02 -9.77 9.54
N ASP A 55 8.27 -9.43 9.83
CA ASP A 55 8.76 -9.33 11.21
C ASP A 55 8.13 -8.11 11.89
N VAL A 56 7.51 -8.33 13.05
CA VAL A 56 6.77 -7.31 13.79
C VAL A 56 7.68 -6.15 14.21
N GLU A 57 8.93 -6.44 14.58
CA GLU A 57 9.88 -5.44 15.04
C GLU A 57 10.30 -4.53 13.88
N GLN A 58 10.59 -5.10 12.71
CA GLN A 58 10.93 -4.34 11.51
C GLN A 58 9.76 -3.50 10.99
N VAL A 59 8.54 -4.06 10.98
CA VAL A 59 7.34 -3.32 10.56
C VAL A 59 7.04 -2.17 11.52
N CYS A 60 7.18 -2.39 12.83
CA CYS A 60 7.01 -1.32 13.82
C CYS A 60 8.08 -0.24 13.69
N ALA A 61 9.34 -0.61 13.42
CA ALA A 61 10.41 0.36 13.16
C ALA A 61 10.11 1.21 11.92
N MET A 62 9.76 0.57 10.79
CA MET A 62 9.40 1.26 9.55
C MET A 62 8.21 2.22 9.74
N LYS A 63 7.16 1.79 10.46
CA LYS A 63 5.99 2.66 10.75
C LYS A 63 6.40 3.90 11.54
N ARG A 64 7.24 3.74 12.56
CA ARG A 64 7.76 4.87 13.34
C ARG A 64 8.58 5.82 12.49
N GLU A 65 9.44 5.31 11.61
CA GLU A 65 10.23 6.16 10.70
C GLU A 65 9.35 6.96 9.74
N VAL A 66 8.33 6.32 9.16
CA VAL A 66 7.35 7.00 8.30
C VAL A 66 6.59 8.07 9.09
N GLU A 67 6.08 7.75 10.28
CA GLU A 67 5.42 8.72 11.15
C GLU A 67 6.33 9.92 11.46
N VAL A 68 7.58 9.68 11.85
CA VAL A 68 8.56 10.75 12.13
C VAL A 68 8.85 11.60 10.88
N SER A 69 9.01 10.98 9.71
CA SER A 69 9.26 11.73 8.46
C SER A 69 8.07 12.59 8.04
N THR A 70 6.84 12.06 8.18
CA THR A 70 5.63 12.81 7.87
C THR A 70 5.45 14.01 8.80
N LEU A 71 5.69 13.82 10.11
CA LEU A 71 5.68 14.90 11.09
C LEU A 71 6.69 16.00 10.73
N LYS A 72 7.94 15.63 10.43
CA LYS A 72 8.97 16.61 10.02
C LYS A 72 8.57 17.38 8.76
N SER A 73 7.95 16.71 7.79
CA SER A 73 7.49 17.37 6.56
C SER A 73 6.34 18.34 6.84
N THR A 74 5.39 17.97 7.70
CA THR A 74 4.30 18.88 8.11
C THR A 74 4.82 20.08 8.89
N GLU A 75 5.82 19.89 9.76
CA GLU A 75 6.49 20.97 10.49
C GLU A 75 7.21 21.93 9.55
N ALA A 76 7.96 21.41 8.57
CA ALA A 76 8.65 22.22 7.57
C ALA A 76 7.68 23.08 6.75
N LYS A 77 6.58 22.51 6.26
CA LYS A 77 5.54 23.25 5.52
C LYS A 77 4.85 24.31 6.38
N ALA A 78 4.60 24.01 7.64
CA ALA A 78 4.02 24.98 8.57
C ALA A 78 4.97 26.16 8.83
N LEU A 79 6.29 25.93 8.89
CA LEU A 79 7.31 26.97 9.00
C LEU A 79 7.41 27.81 7.72
N GLU A 80 7.19 27.21 6.55
CA GLU A 80 7.09 27.90 5.25
C GLU A 80 5.81 28.74 5.11
N GLY A 81 4.90 28.68 6.08
CA GLY A 81 3.68 29.48 6.12
C GLY A 81 2.45 28.80 5.53
N ASP A 82 2.49 27.48 5.30
CA ASP A 82 1.33 26.72 4.86
C ASP A 82 0.24 26.67 5.95
N THR A 83 -0.88 27.34 5.68
CA THR A 83 -1.99 27.49 6.63
C THR A 83 -2.62 26.16 7.04
N GLU A 84 -2.71 25.20 6.11
CA GLU A 84 -3.28 23.87 6.40
C GLU A 84 -2.38 23.07 7.35
N SER A 85 -1.06 23.07 7.12
CA SER A 85 -0.10 22.41 7.98
C SER A 85 -0.05 23.03 9.38
N GLN A 86 -0.16 24.36 9.50
CA GLN A 86 -0.24 25.05 10.80
C GLN A 86 -1.49 24.65 11.60
N PHE A 87 -2.66 24.60 10.94
CA PHE A 87 -3.90 24.14 11.58
C PHE A 87 -3.80 22.68 12.04
N LEU A 88 -3.28 21.81 11.18
CA LEU A 88 -3.12 20.39 11.49
C LEU A 88 -2.20 20.18 12.69
N LEU A 89 -1.06 20.89 12.74
CA LEU A 89 -0.15 20.89 13.88
C LEU A 89 -0.83 21.37 15.17
N GLY A 90 -1.59 22.48 15.11
CA GLY A 90 -2.37 22.99 16.24
C GLY A 90 -3.30 21.92 16.82
N LYS A 91 -4.08 21.25 15.95
CA LYS A 91 -4.97 20.16 16.35
C LYS A 91 -4.22 18.96 16.94
N MET A 92 -3.05 18.61 16.40
CA MET A 92 -2.23 17.52 16.94
C MET A 92 -1.68 17.83 18.35
N TYR A 93 -1.32 19.08 18.61
CA TYR A 93 -0.91 19.52 19.96
C TYR A 93 -2.08 19.52 20.96
N GLU A 94 -3.27 19.96 20.54
CA GLU A 94 -4.49 19.88 21.37
C GLU A 94 -4.85 18.44 21.75
N GLU A 95 -4.66 17.48 20.82
CA GLU A 95 -4.88 16.05 21.08
C GLU A 95 -3.73 15.38 21.87
N GLY A 96 -2.68 16.12 22.26
CA GLY A 96 -1.52 15.57 22.97
C GLY A 96 -0.61 14.67 22.13
N LYS A 97 -0.75 14.71 20.81
CA LYS A 97 0.04 13.91 19.83
C LYS A 97 1.15 14.72 19.17
N GLY A 98 1.37 15.97 19.59
CA GLY A 98 2.47 16.79 19.14
C GLY A 98 3.81 16.24 19.64
N GLY A 99 4.78 16.07 18.75
CA GLY A 99 6.14 15.69 19.11
C GLY A 99 6.73 16.67 20.14
N LYS A 100 7.70 16.21 20.94
CA LYS A 100 8.43 17.12 21.85
C LYS A 100 9.14 18.18 21.01
N ARG A 101 8.90 19.45 21.31
CA ARG A 101 9.65 20.56 20.72
C ARG A 101 11.14 20.31 21.00
N PRO A 102 12.03 20.38 20.00
CA PRO A 102 13.45 20.39 20.26
C PRO A 102 13.76 21.64 21.09
N ASN A 103 14.48 21.44 22.20
CA ASN A 103 15.02 22.51 23.06
C ASN A 103 15.98 23.41 22.27
#